data_AF-A0A5C7S6G2-F1
#
_entry.id   AF-A0A5C7S6G2-F1
#
_cell.length_a   1.000
_cell.length_b   1.000
_cell.length_c   1.000
_cell.angle_alpha   90.00
_cell.angle_beta   90.00
_cell.angle_gamma   90.00
#
_symmetry.space_group_name_H-M   'P 1'
#
loop_
_entity.id
_entity.type
_entity.pdbx_description
1 polymer ?
#
loop_
_entity_poly.entity_id
_entity_poly.type
_entity_poly.pdbx_seq_one_letter_code
_entity_poly.pdbx_strand_id
1 'polypeptide(L)'
;MSLVELQKIRERRLEKKQTEVMQCKQAVLDAERNLAQTIIKVDQFRQFRLNHQEELFKGLQSQVCTPPVMQEYQTKLFALAQQEEQLRAAIPHVQKLLEQANQNLAKVRTEMNALAMKNEKTKEIVETQHKAEVQLALYIEQNQDP
;
A
#
# COMPACT_ATOMS: atom_id res chain seq x y z
N MET A 1 4.72 -37.20 -10.48
CA MET A 1 5.01 -36.18 -9.46
C MET A 1 4.61 -36.75 -8.11
N SER A 2 5.54 -36.87 -7.17
CA SER A 2 5.24 -37.39 -5.83
C SER A 2 4.54 -36.34 -4.96
N LEU A 3 3.86 -36.78 -3.90
CA LEU A 3 3.21 -35.86 -2.97
C LEU A 3 4.22 -35.00 -2.19
N VAL A 4 5.42 -35.51 -1.95
CA VAL A 4 6.55 -34.77 -1.38
C VAL A 4 7.04 -33.66 -2.33
N GLU A 5 7.13 -33.94 -3.63
CA GLU A 5 7.44 -32.92 -4.64
C GLU A 5 6.36 -31.84 -4.70
N LEU A 6 5.09 -32.23 -4.62
CA LEU A 6 3.96 -31.30 -4.60
C LEU A 6 3.99 -30.40 -3.35
N GLN A 7 4.31 -30.95 -2.17
CA GLN A 7 4.47 -30.19 -0.93
C GLN A 7 5.59 -29.14 -1.08
N LYS A 8 6.77 -29.53 -1.55
CA LYS A 8 7.89 -28.60 -1.79
C LYS A 8 7.50 -27.46 -2.75
N ILE A 9 6.74 -27.75 -3.80
CA ILE A 9 6.24 -26.72 -4.73
C ILE A 9 5.26 -25.76 -4.03
N ARG A 10 4.37 -26.27 -3.17
CA ARG A 10 3.41 -25.45 -2.42
C ARG A 10 4.11 -24.57 -1.39
N GLU A 11 5.09 -25.09 -0.67
CA GLU A 11 5.93 -24.32 0.26
C GLU A 11 6.63 -23.16 -0.44
N ARG A 12 7.30 -23.41 -1.58
CA ARG A 12 7.93 -22.34 -2.38
C ARG A 12 6.93 -21.29 -2.86
N ARG A 13 5.71 -21.70 -3.24
CA ARG A 13 4.65 -20.76 -3.66
C ARG A 13 4.17 -19.91 -2.48
N LEU A 14 4.03 -20.51 -1.30
CA LEU A 14 3.66 -19.82 -0.08
C LEU A 14 4.72 -18.78 0.31
N GLU A 15 6.00 -19.16 0.28
CA GLU A 15 7.13 -18.26 0.55
C GLU A 15 7.14 -17.06 -0.41
N LYS A 16 7.00 -17.32 -1.73
CA LYS A 16 6.88 -16.24 -2.72
C LYS A 16 5.71 -15.31 -2.42
N LYS A 17 4.55 -15.86 -2.03
CA LYS A 17 3.37 -15.06 -1.71
C LYS A 17 3.54 -14.26 -0.42
N GLN A 18 4.28 -14.80 0.56
CA GLN A 18 4.62 -14.09 1.78
C GLN A 18 5.52 -12.87 1.49
N THR A 19 6.49 -13.02 0.60
CA THR A 19 7.31 -11.89 0.11
C THR A 19 6.46 -10.83 -0.59
N GLU A 20 5.50 -11.25 -1.43
CA GLU A 20 4.55 -10.33 -2.07
C GLU A 20 3.70 -9.56 -1.05
N VAL A 21 3.22 -10.22 0.01
CA VAL A 21 2.53 -9.54 1.13
C VAL A 21 3.43 -8.49 1.78
N MET A 22 4.71 -8.79 2.01
CA MET A 22 5.65 -7.81 2.58
C MET A 22 5.85 -6.61 1.66
N GLN A 23 5.99 -6.83 0.35
CA GLN A 23 6.09 -5.76 -0.64
C GLN A 23 4.83 -4.89 -0.68
N CYS A 24 3.64 -5.50 -0.67
CA CYS A 24 2.38 -4.75 -0.61
C CYS A 24 2.24 -3.94 0.69
N LYS A 25 2.68 -4.47 1.83
CA LYS A 25 2.70 -3.72 3.09
C LYS A 25 3.60 -2.48 2.99
N GLN A 26 4.80 -2.65 2.42
CA GLN A 26 5.70 -1.52 2.21
C GLN A 26 5.07 -0.46 1.29
N ALA A 27 4.44 -0.89 0.19
CA ALA A 27 3.75 0.02 -0.72
C ALA A 27 2.61 0.82 -0.05
N VAL A 28 1.87 0.20 0.89
CA VAL A 28 0.87 0.91 1.70
C VAL A 28 1.53 1.96 2.58
N LEU A 29 2.60 1.60 3.31
CA LEU A 29 3.33 2.55 4.16
C LEU A 29 3.90 3.74 3.36
N ASP A 30 4.44 3.48 2.18
CA ASP A 30 4.97 4.51 1.29
C ASP A 30 3.85 5.44 0.78
N ALA A 31 2.68 4.88 0.45
CA ALA A 31 1.51 5.65 0.04
C ALA A 31 0.93 6.50 1.19
N GLU A 32 0.87 5.98 2.42
CA GLU A 32 0.48 6.73 3.62
C GLU A 32 1.43 7.90 3.88
N ARG A 33 2.74 7.65 3.78
CA ARG A 33 3.76 8.70 3.92
C ARG A 33 3.61 9.77 2.85
N ASN A 34 3.37 9.39 1.60
CA ASN A 34 3.17 10.34 0.51
C ASN A 34 1.91 11.20 0.73
N LEU A 35 0.81 10.59 1.21
CA LEU A 35 -0.40 11.33 1.55
C LEU A 35 -0.14 12.36 2.67
N ALA A 36 0.51 11.94 3.75
CA ALA A 36 0.87 12.83 4.86
C ALA A 36 1.75 13.99 4.39
N GLN A 37 2.77 13.71 3.56
CA GLN A 37 3.63 14.75 2.99
C GLN A 37 2.87 15.71 2.08
N THR A 38 1.90 15.21 1.32
CA THR A 38 1.07 16.04 0.43
C THR A 38 0.20 16.98 1.25
N ILE A 39 -0.46 16.48 2.29
CA ILE A 39 -1.27 17.31 3.21
C ILE A 39 -0.40 18.39 3.86
N ILE A 40 0.78 18.04 4.37
CA ILE A 40 1.72 19.00 4.97
C ILE A 40 2.11 20.10 3.97
N LYS A 41 2.40 19.75 2.71
CA LYS A 41 2.73 20.73 1.66
C LYS A 41 1.58 21.69 1.39
N VAL A 42 0.34 21.18 1.35
CA VAL A 42 -0.86 22.02 1.17
C VAL A 42 -1.01 22.98 2.35
N ASP A 43 -0.86 22.51 3.58
CA ASP A 43 -0.99 23.35 4.77
C ASP A 43 0.13 24.40 4.86
N GLN A 44 1.36 24.03 4.55
CA GLN A 44 2.50 24.97 4.46
C GLN A 44 2.24 26.04 3.40
N PHE A 45 1.76 25.65 2.22
CA PHE A 45 1.42 26.62 1.17
C PHE A 45 0.27 27.53 1.60
N ARG A 46 -0.75 27.00 2.27
CA ARG A 46 -1.87 27.77 2.79
C ARG A 46 -1.41 28.82 3.81
N GLN A 47 -0.51 28.46 4.72
CA GLN A 47 0.07 29.41 5.67
C GLN A 47 0.88 30.49 4.97
N PHE A 48 1.76 30.10 4.03
CA PHE A 48 2.50 31.03 3.20
C PHE A 48 1.56 31.99 2.46
N ARG A 49 0.49 31.47 1.84
CA ARG A 49 -0.49 32.24 1.09
C ARG A 49 -1.16 33.29 1.95
N LEU A 50 -1.55 32.95 3.18
CA LEU A 50 -2.17 33.88 4.12
C LEU A 50 -1.20 35.00 4.52
N ASN A 51 0.02 34.65 4.90
CA ASN A 51 1.04 35.65 5.25
C ASN A 51 1.35 36.58 4.06
N HIS A 52 1.49 36.02 2.87
CA HIS A 52 1.78 36.80 1.67
C HIS A 52 0.59 37.67 1.25
N GLN A 53 -0.64 37.21 1.43
CA GLN A 53 -1.84 38.02 1.22
C GLN A 53 -1.87 39.22 2.18
N GLU A 54 -1.50 39.03 3.45
CA GLU A 54 -1.39 40.13 4.41
C GLU A 54 -0.29 41.14 4.03
N GLU A 55 0.87 40.66 3.55
CA GLU A 55 1.94 41.51 3.03
C GLU A 55 1.48 42.34 1.83
N LEU A 56 0.81 41.70 0.87
CA LEU A 56 0.25 42.37 -0.30
C LEU A 56 -0.79 43.42 0.11
N PHE A 57 -1.62 43.13 1.11
CA PHE A 57 -2.61 44.06 1.62
C PHE A 57 -1.97 45.27 2.33
N LYS A 58 -0.96 45.05 3.17
CA LYS A 58 -0.18 46.14 3.78
C LYS A 58 0.51 47.00 2.71
N GLY A 59 1.07 46.37 1.68
CA GLY A 59 1.65 47.07 0.53
C GLY A 59 0.62 47.92 -0.21
N LEU A 60 -0.60 47.41 -0.41
CA LEU A 60 -1.71 48.14 -1.00
C LEU A 60 -2.12 49.36 -0.17
N GLN A 61 -2.18 49.22 1.16
CA GLN A 61 -2.49 50.32 2.08
C GLN A 61 -1.45 51.45 2.05
N SER A 62 -0.20 51.13 1.71
CA SER A 62 0.88 52.12 1.61
C SER A 62 0.90 52.90 0.29
N GLN A 63 0.04 52.55 -0.66
CA GLN A 63 0.00 53.15 -2.01
C GLN A 63 -1.29 53.95 -2.23
N VAL A 64 -1.25 54.88 -3.20
CA VAL A 64 -2.47 55.54 -3.67
C VAL A 64 -3.36 54.51 -4.35
N CYS A 65 -4.58 54.36 -3.86
CA CYS A 65 -5.57 53.41 -4.38
C CYS A 65 -6.05 53.86 -5.77
N THR A 66 -5.39 53.36 -6.80
CA THR A 66 -5.75 53.59 -8.20
C THR A 66 -6.28 52.30 -8.83
N PRO A 67 -7.13 52.36 -9.87
CA PRO A 67 -7.65 51.17 -10.53
C PRO A 67 -6.57 50.17 -10.99
N PRO A 68 -5.42 50.60 -11.57
CA PRO A 68 -4.35 49.67 -11.96
C PRO A 68 -3.73 48.93 -10.77
N VAL A 69 -3.48 49.62 -9.66
CA VAL A 69 -2.90 49.02 -8.44
C VAL A 69 -3.86 47.99 -7.83
N MET A 70 -5.15 48.30 -7.81
CA MET A 70 -6.19 47.37 -7.36
C MET A 70 -6.29 46.13 -8.27
N GLN A 71 -6.19 46.31 -9.59
CA GLN A 71 -6.21 45.22 -10.53
C GLN A 71 -5.00 44.29 -10.36
N GLU A 72 -3.80 44.84 -10.20
CA GLU A 72 -2.58 44.07 -9.96
C GLU A 72 -2.68 43.23 -8.68
N TYR A 73 -3.19 43.83 -7.59
CA TYR A 73 -3.44 43.11 -6.34
C TYR A 73 -4.41 41.94 -6.53
N GLN A 74 -5.53 42.15 -7.23
CA GLN A 74 -6.50 41.10 -7.53
C GLN A 74 -5.88 39.96 -8.36
N THR A 75 -5.08 40.29 -9.38
CA THR A 75 -4.38 39.29 -10.19
C THR A 75 -3.43 38.43 -9.36
N LYS A 76 -2.66 39.03 -8.44
CA LYS A 76 -1.77 38.29 -7.53
C LYS A 76 -2.55 37.36 -6.59
N LEU A 77 -3.64 37.84 -6.00
CA LEU A 77 -4.49 37.00 -5.16
C LEU A 77 -5.12 35.83 -5.93
N PHE A 78 -5.56 36.07 -7.15
CA PHE A 78 -6.13 35.02 -8.00
C PHE A 78 -5.10 33.93 -8.33
N ALA A 79 -3.88 34.33 -8.71
CA ALA A 79 -2.80 33.37 -8.98
C ALA A 79 -2.47 32.50 -7.74
N LEU A 80 -2.40 33.12 -6.56
CA LEU A 80 -2.19 32.41 -5.29
C LEU A 80 -3.31 31.41 -4.97
N ALA A 81 -4.57 31.80 -5.18
CA ALA A 81 -5.72 30.93 -4.98
C ALA A 81 -5.71 29.75 -5.96
N GLN A 82 -5.37 30.00 -7.22
CA GLN A 82 -5.26 28.95 -8.23
C GLN A 82 -4.15 27.93 -7.90
N GLN A 83 -3.01 28.39 -7.40
CA GLN A 83 -1.91 27.51 -6.98
C GLN A 83 -2.30 26.67 -5.75
N GLU A 84 -3.04 27.23 -4.79
CA GLU A 84 -3.55 26.46 -3.65
C GLU A 84 -4.51 25.35 -4.11
N GLU A 85 -5.41 25.68 -5.05
CA GLU A 85 -6.36 24.71 -5.59
C GLU A 85 -5.66 23.56 -6.33
N GLN A 86 -4.63 23.86 -7.13
CA GLN A 86 -3.83 22.83 -7.80
C GLN A 86 -3.13 21.90 -6.80
N LEU A 87 -2.59 22.44 -5.70
CA LEU A 87 -1.98 21.64 -4.65
C LEU A 87 -3.01 20.77 -3.92
N ARG A 88 -4.21 21.32 -3.64
CA ARG A 88 -5.31 20.56 -3.03
C ARG A 88 -5.82 19.44 -3.93
N ALA A 89 -5.86 19.66 -5.24
CA ALA A 89 -6.28 18.65 -6.21
C ALA A 89 -5.37 17.41 -6.23
N ALA A 90 -4.13 17.50 -5.71
CA ALA A 90 -3.25 16.35 -5.56
C ALA A 90 -3.70 15.41 -4.42
N ILE A 91 -4.40 15.89 -3.39
CA ILE A 91 -4.81 15.09 -2.23
C ILE A 91 -5.74 13.92 -2.64
N PRO A 92 -6.85 14.13 -3.38
CA PRO A 92 -7.71 13.04 -3.81
C PRO A 92 -6.98 12.00 -4.67
N HIS A 93 -6.02 12.44 -5.49
CA HIS A 93 -5.23 11.54 -6.32
C HIS A 93 -4.37 10.61 -5.46
N VAL A 94 -3.65 11.15 -4.48
CA VAL A 94 -2.81 10.35 -3.58
C VAL A 94 -3.65 9.46 -2.65
N GLN A 95 -4.82 9.92 -2.20
CA GLN A 95 -5.77 9.09 -1.46
C GLN A 95 -6.23 7.87 -2.27
N LYS A 96 -6.52 8.06 -3.56
CA LYS A 96 -6.89 6.95 -4.46
C LYS A 96 -5.77 5.93 -4.61
N LEU A 97 -4.51 6.37 -4.68
CA LEU A 97 -3.35 5.47 -4.74
C LEU A 97 -3.21 4.65 -3.44
N LEU A 98 -3.42 5.28 -2.29
CA LEU A 98 -3.44 4.58 -0.99
C LEU A 98 -4.58 3.55 -0.92
N GLU A 99 -5.76 3.89 -1.40
CA GLU A 99 -6.89 2.95 -1.47
C GLU A 99 -6.56 1.75 -2.35
N GLN A 100 -5.98 1.98 -3.54
CA GLN A 100 -5.54 0.91 -4.44
C GLN A 100 -4.47 0.00 -3.80
N ALA A 101 -3.49 0.59 -3.10
CA ALA A 101 -2.48 -0.17 -2.38
C ALA A 101 -3.09 -1.07 -1.29
N ASN A 102 -4.07 -0.55 -0.54
CA ASN A 102 -4.80 -1.31 0.48
C ASN A 102 -5.64 -2.45 -0.13
N GLN A 103 -6.35 -2.19 -1.23
CA GLN A 103 -7.11 -3.21 -1.95
C GLN A 103 -6.19 -4.34 -2.45
N ASN A 104 -5.02 -3.99 -3.00
CA ASN A 104 -4.02 -4.96 -3.42
C ASN A 104 -3.50 -5.79 -2.25
N LEU A 105 -3.17 -5.17 -1.12
CA LEU A 105 -2.73 -5.89 0.09
C LEU A 105 -3.81 -6.87 0.58
N ALA A 106 -5.07 -6.46 0.60
CA ALA A 106 -6.19 -7.31 1.01
C ALA A 106 -6.35 -8.54 0.10
N LYS A 107 -6.25 -8.33 -1.22
CA LYS A 107 -6.29 -9.41 -2.21
C LYS A 107 -5.14 -10.40 -2.02
N VAL A 108 -3.90 -9.91 -1.95
CA VAL A 108 -2.71 -10.77 -1.80
C VAL A 108 -2.73 -11.55 -0.48
N ARG A 109 -3.21 -10.94 0.61
CA ARG A 109 -3.42 -11.64 1.89
C ARG A 109 -4.44 -12.77 1.78
N THR A 110 -5.54 -12.54 1.08
CA THR A 110 -6.58 -13.55 0.87
C THR A 110 -6.02 -14.74 0.06
N GLU A 111 -5.25 -14.46 -0.99
CA GLU A 111 -4.57 -15.48 -1.78
C GLU A 111 -3.52 -16.26 -0.96
N MET A 112 -2.75 -15.57 -0.11
CA MET A 112 -1.79 -16.18 0.80
C MET A 112 -2.47 -17.14 1.78
N ASN A 113 -3.58 -16.72 2.41
CA ASN A 113 -4.34 -17.56 3.34
C ASN A 113 -4.89 -18.81 2.64
N ALA A 114 -5.41 -18.66 1.42
CA ALA A 114 -5.89 -19.79 0.62
C ALA A 114 -4.75 -20.76 0.26
N LEU A 115 -3.55 -20.25 -0.04
CA LEU A 115 -2.37 -21.08 -0.28
C LEU A 115 -1.89 -21.79 0.99
N ALA A 116 -1.90 -21.10 2.14
CA ALA A 116 -1.51 -21.67 3.43
C ALA A 116 -2.42 -22.85 3.81
N MET A 117 -3.75 -22.69 3.72
CA MET A 117 -4.69 -23.78 3.97
C MET A 117 -4.47 -24.98 3.04
N LYS A 118 -4.21 -24.72 1.75
CA LYS A 118 -3.89 -25.79 0.79
C LYS A 118 -2.57 -26.48 1.12
N ASN A 119 -1.57 -25.75 1.61
CA ASN A 119 -0.30 -26.33 2.00
C ASN A 119 -0.45 -27.24 3.23
N GLU A 120 -1.15 -26.77 4.25
CA GLU A 120 -1.38 -27.53 5.49
C GLU A 120 -2.12 -28.84 5.21
N LYS A 121 -3.19 -28.79 4.40
CA LYS A 121 -3.91 -30.00 3.98
C LYS A 121 -3.01 -31.00 3.23
N THR A 122 -2.07 -30.52 2.41
CA THR A 122 -1.13 -31.42 1.73
C THR A 122 -0.14 -32.04 2.68
N LYS A 123 0.36 -31.27 3.65
CA LYS A 123 1.24 -31.76 4.71
C LYS A 123 0.56 -32.87 5.52
N GLU A 124 -0.69 -32.68 5.95
CA GLU A 124 -1.47 -33.71 6.64
C GLU A 124 -1.62 -35.01 5.81
N ILE A 125 -1.89 -34.88 4.51
CA ILE A 125 -2.01 -36.04 3.60
C ILE A 125 -0.67 -36.78 3.48
N VAL A 126 0.43 -36.05 3.30
CA VAL A 126 1.78 -36.62 3.20
C VAL A 126 2.16 -37.34 4.49
N GLU A 127 1.90 -36.74 5.65
CA GLU A 127 2.15 -37.36 6.96
C GLU A 127 1.31 -38.62 7.16
N THR A 128 0.05 -38.61 6.75
CA THR A 128 -0.85 -39.77 6.85
C THR A 128 -0.38 -40.92 5.96
N GLN A 129 -0.01 -40.62 4.72
CA GLN A 129 0.53 -41.63 3.81
C GLN A 129 1.83 -42.22 4.31
N HIS A 130 2.76 -41.38 4.79
CA HIS A 130 4.01 -41.85 5.33
C HIS A 130 3.79 -42.79 6.53
N LYS A 131 2.87 -42.45 7.44
CA LYS A 131 2.49 -43.34 8.56
C LYS A 131 1.92 -44.66 8.06
N ALA A 132 1.06 -44.64 7.05
CA ALA A 132 0.47 -45.85 6.46
C ALA A 132 1.53 -46.74 5.78
N GLU A 133 2.48 -46.14 5.05
CA GLU A 133 3.60 -46.84 4.42
C GLU A 133 4.50 -47.52 5.47
N VAL A 134 4.83 -46.83 6.56
CA VAL A 134 5.61 -47.40 7.66
C VAL A 134 4.85 -48.55 8.34
N GLN A 135 3.55 -48.38 8.60
CA GLN A 135 2.73 -49.45 9.19
C GLN A 135 2.65 -50.67 8.28
N LEU A 136 2.50 -50.48 6.97
CA LEU A 136 2.50 -51.56 6.01
C LEU A 136 3.86 -52.27 5.94
N ALA A 137 4.96 -51.52 5.95
CA ALA A 137 6.31 -52.10 5.97
C ALA A 137 6.54 -52.95 7.22
N LEU A 138 6.17 -52.44 8.40
CA LEU A 138 6.24 -53.19 9.66
C LEU A 138 5.37 -54.44 9.64
N TYR A 139 4.15 -54.36 9.08
CA TYR A 139 3.28 -55.52 8.94
C TYR A 139 3.88 -56.58 8.00
N ILE A 140 4.50 -56.17 6.89
CA ILE A 140 5.19 -57.08 5.97
C ILE A 140 6.37 -57.75 6.68
N GLU A 141 7.21 -56.99 7.37
CA GLU A 141 8.35 -57.54 8.13
C GLU A 141 7.90 -58.53 9.23
N GLN A 142 6.81 -58.23 9.93
CA GLN A 142 6.28 -59.10 10.99
C GLN A 142 5.62 -60.38 10.47
N ASN A 143 5.15 -60.39 9.22
CA ASN A 143 4.52 -61.55 8.59
C ASN A 143 5.42 -62.22 7.53
N GLN A 144 6.67 -61.77 7.43
CA GLN A 144 7.75 -62.47 6.75
C GLN A 144 8.52 -63.26 7.80
N ASP A 145 8.14 -64.51 8.02
CA ASP A 145 8.98 -65.52 8.69
C ASP A 145 9.44 -66.57 7.63
N PRO A 146 10.59 -67.23 7.85
CA PRO A 146 11.56 -67.70 6.84
C PRO A 146 11.14 -68.80 5.86
#